data_AF-A0A7C3Q2A8-F1
#
_entry.id   AF-A0A7C3Q2A8-F1
#
_cell.length_a   1.000
_cell.length_b   1.000
_cell.length_c   1.000
_cell.angle_alpha   90.00
_cell.angle_beta   90.00
_cell.angle_gamma   90.00
#
_symmetry.space_group_name_H-M   'P 1'
#
loop_
_entity.id
_entity.type
_entity.pdbx_description
1 polymer ?
#
loop_
_entity_poly.entity_id
_entity_poly.type
_entity_poly.pdbx_seq_one_letter_code
_entity_poly.pdbx_strand_id
1 'polypeptide(L)'
;MIDLVTPASFDAGVFVFWQTVCSLITPASSGTRFLPSFTMLTAEYLGSKFDQGLPYDSYVATGSPDQARAWGAVHARVALMPAQRELVSSFSRRLNVLVSSGIWCGDCSAQCPMLDHIARANPAAISLRFVDRDAHRDLSDQIKICGGNRVPTVLFLSEDFEFCGLSTDKSLSRLRALAAKSLGASCPLPGAESPADELAATLQDWVNDFEKMHLLVRLSPKLRQRHGD
;
A
#
# COMPACT_ATOMS: atom_id res chain seq x y z
N MET A 1 74.38 18.61 -19.69
CA MET A 1 74.49 17.18 -19.38
C MET A 1 73.07 16.62 -19.44
N ILE A 2 72.76 15.93 -20.56
CA ILE A 2 71.56 15.11 -20.88
C ILE A 2 70.25 15.95 -21.02
N ASP A 3 69.61 16.23 -22.17
CA ASP A 3 69.40 15.63 -23.51
C ASP A 3 68.35 14.50 -23.62
N LEU A 4 67.40 14.69 -24.55
CA LEU A 4 66.49 13.71 -25.22
C LEU A 4 65.29 13.16 -24.38
N VAL A 5 64.06 12.88 -24.87
CA VAL A 5 63.49 12.66 -26.22
C VAL A 5 61.95 12.57 -26.17
N THR A 6 61.27 12.97 -27.25
CA THR A 6 59.87 12.65 -27.61
C THR A 6 59.71 11.29 -28.31
N PRO A 7 58.56 10.61 -28.17
CA PRO A 7 57.98 9.82 -29.28
C PRO A 7 56.52 10.26 -29.55
N ALA A 8 56.13 10.66 -30.75
CA ALA A 8 55.93 9.89 -31.98
C ALA A 8 54.62 9.06 -32.01
N SER A 9 53.70 9.51 -32.88
CA SER A 9 52.76 8.76 -33.74
C SER A 9 51.93 7.61 -33.17
N PHE A 10 50.60 7.81 -33.14
CA PHE A 10 49.63 6.72 -33.24
C PHE A 10 48.70 6.94 -34.44
N ASP A 11 48.41 5.81 -35.09
CA ASP A 11 48.08 5.63 -36.50
C ASP A 11 46.59 5.87 -36.84
N ALA A 12 46.35 6.41 -38.03
CA ALA A 12 45.05 6.87 -38.54
C ALA A 12 44.16 5.72 -39.11
N GLY A 13 44.12 4.57 -38.44
CA GLY A 13 43.55 3.33 -38.99
C GLY A 13 42.28 2.76 -38.32
N VAL A 14 41.79 3.35 -37.22
CA VAL A 14 40.70 2.73 -36.41
C VAL A 14 39.40 3.55 -36.42
N PHE A 15 39.37 4.71 -37.10
CA PHE A 15 38.22 5.64 -37.04
C PHE A 15 37.16 5.43 -38.13
N VAL A 16 37.33 4.47 -39.05
CA VAL A 16 36.48 4.33 -40.26
C VAL A 16 35.47 3.17 -40.19
N PHE A 17 35.40 2.41 -39.09
CA PHE A 17 34.45 1.28 -38.98
C PHE A 17 33.26 1.53 -38.04
N TRP A 18 33.18 2.70 -37.40
CA TRP A 18 32.07 3.07 -36.51
C TRP A 18 31.29 4.31 -36.98
N GLN A 19 31.32 4.60 -38.28
CA GLN A 19 30.54 5.70 -38.89
C GLN A 19 29.57 5.25 -40.00
N THR A 20 29.44 3.95 -40.27
CA THR A 20 28.59 3.45 -41.37
C THR A 20 27.32 2.71 -40.92
N VAL A 21 27.04 2.66 -39.61
CA VAL A 21 25.76 2.10 -39.09
C VAL A 21 24.94 3.16 -38.33
N CYS A 22 25.30 4.45 -38.47
CA CYS A 22 24.68 5.57 -37.75
C CYS A 22 23.90 6.55 -38.65
N SER A 23 23.54 6.15 -39.88
CA SER A 23 22.92 7.06 -40.86
C SER A 23 21.67 6.53 -41.56
N LEU A 24 21.03 5.48 -41.03
CA LEU A 24 19.71 5.07 -41.49
C LEU A 24 18.83 4.84 -40.26
N ILE A 25 18.23 5.92 -39.75
CA ILE A 25 16.89 6.01 -39.14
C ILE A 25 16.82 7.37 -38.44
N THR A 26 16.31 8.39 -39.15
CA THR A 26 15.42 9.42 -38.60
C THR A 26 14.89 10.30 -39.75
N PRO A 27 13.74 10.97 -39.62
CA PRO A 27 12.57 10.71 -38.78
C PRO A 27 11.24 10.75 -39.59
N ALA A 28 10.23 9.96 -39.21
CA ALA A 28 8.85 10.26 -39.60
C ALA A 28 7.86 9.72 -38.58
N SER A 29 7.61 10.52 -37.54
CA SER A 29 6.26 10.73 -37.01
C SER A 29 6.35 11.76 -35.90
N SER A 30 5.88 12.97 -36.22
CA SER A 30 5.35 13.94 -35.27
C SER A 30 4.07 13.37 -34.63
N GLY A 31 4.20 12.26 -33.94
CA GLY A 31 3.24 11.82 -32.95
C GLY A 31 3.77 12.31 -31.63
N THR A 32 3.11 13.31 -31.04
CA THR A 32 3.18 13.51 -29.59
C THR A 32 2.86 12.16 -28.98
N ARG A 33 3.87 11.38 -28.58
CA ARG A 33 3.64 10.23 -27.72
C ARG A 33 3.06 10.87 -26.47
N PHE A 34 1.75 10.78 -26.32
CA PHE A 34 1.12 10.77 -25.03
C PHE A 34 1.82 9.61 -24.30
N LEU A 35 2.91 9.92 -23.61
CA LEU A 35 3.33 9.08 -22.51
C LEU A 35 2.06 9.00 -21.66
N PRO A 36 1.46 7.82 -21.46
CA PRO A 36 0.39 7.74 -20.48
C PRO A 36 0.96 8.39 -19.25
N SER A 37 0.27 9.40 -18.72
CA SER A 37 0.63 9.98 -17.44
C SER A 37 0.56 8.79 -16.49
N PHE A 38 1.70 8.16 -16.25
CA PHE A 38 1.87 7.24 -15.15
C PHE A 38 1.79 8.16 -13.96
N THR A 39 0.58 8.44 -13.51
CA THR A 39 0.36 9.09 -12.24
C THR A 39 1.02 8.14 -11.25
N MET A 40 2.23 8.48 -10.82
CA MET A 40 2.88 7.72 -9.75
C MET A 40 2.04 7.89 -8.49
N LEU A 41 2.27 7.07 -7.47
CA LEU A 41 1.68 7.22 -6.13
C LEU A 41 2.26 8.47 -5.43
N THR A 42 2.08 9.65 -6.04
CA THR A 42 2.48 10.95 -5.52
C THR A 42 1.53 11.38 -4.40
N ALA A 43 2.02 12.26 -3.52
CA ALA A 43 1.22 12.80 -2.42
C ALA A 43 -0.06 13.49 -2.91
N GLU A 44 0.02 14.29 -3.99
CA GLU A 44 -1.14 14.97 -4.59
C GLU A 44 -2.18 13.98 -5.10
N TYR A 45 -1.75 12.94 -5.82
CA TYR A 45 -2.66 11.92 -6.34
C TYR A 45 -3.33 11.13 -5.21
N LEU A 46 -2.55 10.69 -4.22
CA LEU A 46 -3.06 9.95 -3.07
C LEU A 46 -3.99 10.80 -2.20
N GLY A 47 -3.66 12.08 -2.00
CA GLY A 47 -4.53 13.06 -1.34
C GLY A 47 -5.86 13.20 -2.06
N SER A 48 -5.85 13.35 -3.39
CA SER A 48 -7.08 13.41 -4.19
C SER A 48 -7.93 12.16 -4.06
N LYS A 49 -7.33 10.96 -4.03
CA LYS A 49 -8.06 9.71 -3.80
C LYS A 49 -8.58 9.58 -2.38
N PHE A 50 -7.84 10.10 -1.40
CA PHE A 50 -8.26 10.15 -0.02
C PHE A 50 -9.49 11.04 0.17
N ASP A 51 -9.52 12.21 -0.47
CA ASP A 51 -10.64 13.16 -0.43
C ASP A 51 -11.91 12.61 -1.09
N GLN A 52 -11.76 11.81 -2.15
CA GLN A 52 -12.87 11.08 -2.79
C GLN A 52 -13.35 9.89 -1.96
N GLY A 53 -12.54 9.42 -1.01
CA GLY A 53 -12.85 8.27 -0.19
C GLY A 53 -13.97 8.55 0.82
N LEU A 54 -14.75 7.54 1.12
CA LEU A 54 -15.86 7.61 2.07
C LEU A 54 -15.40 7.20 3.48
N PRO A 55 -15.93 7.83 4.54
CA PRO A 55 -15.89 7.26 5.89
C PRO A 55 -16.56 5.87 5.91
N TYR A 56 -16.21 5.03 6.89
CA TYR A 56 -16.68 3.64 6.98
C TYR A 56 -18.20 3.49 6.86
N ASP A 57 -18.97 4.22 7.69
CA ASP A 57 -20.44 4.09 7.71
C ASP A 57 -21.06 4.47 6.35
N SER A 58 -20.56 5.54 5.73
CA SER A 58 -20.97 5.98 4.39
C SER A 58 -20.58 4.99 3.31
N TYR A 59 -19.41 4.36 3.42
CA TYR A 59 -18.95 3.33 2.48
C TYR A 59 -19.83 2.08 2.56
N VAL A 60 -20.12 1.59 3.77
CA VAL A 60 -20.98 0.41 3.98
C VAL A 60 -22.40 0.66 3.44
N ALA A 61 -22.91 1.89 3.58
CA ALA A 61 -24.22 2.29 3.07
C ALA A 61 -24.33 2.26 1.53
N THR A 62 -23.22 2.16 0.79
CA THR A 62 -23.26 1.97 -0.67
C THR A 62 -23.67 0.56 -1.10
N GLY A 63 -23.60 -0.41 -0.18
CA GLY A 63 -23.92 -1.81 -0.44
C GLY A 63 -25.42 -2.11 -0.44
N SER A 64 -25.78 -3.25 -1.02
CA SER A 64 -27.09 -3.86 -0.81
C SER A 64 -27.31 -4.18 0.68
N PRO A 65 -28.57 -4.37 1.13
CA PRO A 65 -28.87 -4.74 2.51
C PRO A 65 -28.09 -5.97 3.00
N ASP A 66 -27.85 -6.95 2.12
CA ASP A 66 -27.16 -8.19 2.47
C ASP A 66 -25.66 -7.97 2.70
N GLN A 67 -25.05 -7.13 1.85
CA GLN A 67 -23.65 -6.71 2.01
C GLN A 67 -23.48 -5.89 3.27
N ALA A 68 -24.36 -4.91 3.52
CA ALA A 68 -24.33 -4.11 4.75
C ALA A 68 -24.47 -4.98 6.00
N ARG A 69 -25.37 -5.99 5.98
CA ARG A 69 -25.49 -6.97 7.07
C ARG A 69 -24.23 -7.80 7.28
N ALA A 70 -23.56 -8.25 6.21
CA ALA A 70 -22.32 -9.00 6.33
C ALA A 70 -21.20 -8.19 7.01
N TRP A 71 -21.02 -6.93 6.60
CA TRP A 71 -20.07 -6.01 7.22
C TRP A 71 -20.43 -5.71 8.68
N GLY A 72 -21.71 -5.42 8.95
CA GLY A 72 -22.21 -5.15 10.30
C GLY A 72 -22.04 -6.34 11.26
N ALA A 73 -22.23 -7.57 10.78
CA ALA A 73 -22.08 -8.78 11.59
C ALA A 73 -20.63 -8.99 12.06
N VAL A 74 -19.64 -8.69 11.21
CA VAL A 74 -18.23 -8.73 11.61
C VAL A 74 -17.90 -7.56 12.52
N HIS A 75 -18.35 -6.35 12.17
CA HIS A 75 -18.13 -5.14 12.99
C HIS A 75 -18.60 -5.32 14.43
N ALA A 76 -19.78 -5.92 14.64
CA ALA A 76 -20.34 -6.18 15.97
C ALA A 76 -19.55 -7.21 16.80
N ARG A 77 -18.75 -8.07 16.16
CA ARG A 77 -17.91 -9.08 16.83
C ARG A 77 -16.50 -8.60 17.11
N VAL A 78 -16.03 -7.60 16.37
CA VAL A 78 -14.71 -7.01 16.58
C VAL A 78 -14.74 -6.14 17.82
N ALA A 79 -13.80 -6.36 18.72
CA ALA A 79 -13.55 -5.48 19.85
C ALA A 79 -12.04 -5.44 20.13
N LEU A 80 -11.47 -4.24 20.21
CA LEU A 80 -10.09 -4.07 20.66
C LEU A 80 -9.98 -4.47 22.14
N MET A 81 -8.98 -5.30 22.45
CA MET A 81 -8.59 -5.57 23.83
C MET A 81 -8.12 -4.28 24.51
N PRO A 82 -8.20 -4.17 25.86
CA PRO A 82 -7.78 -2.98 26.58
C PRO A 82 -6.36 -2.51 26.21
N ALA A 83 -5.39 -3.43 26.15
CA ALA A 83 -4.01 -3.11 25.78
C ALA A 83 -3.88 -2.60 24.32
N GLN A 84 -4.65 -3.16 23.38
CA GLN A 84 -4.66 -2.68 21.99
C GLN A 84 -5.27 -1.28 21.89
N ARG A 85 -6.36 -1.02 22.62
CA ARG A 85 -6.98 0.30 22.67
C ARG A 85 -6.04 1.34 23.27
N GLU A 86 -5.38 1.01 24.37
CA GLU A 86 -4.39 1.87 25.02
C GLU A 86 -3.24 2.21 24.06
N LEU A 87 -2.66 1.19 23.42
CA LEU A 87 -1.62 1.36 22.39
C LEU A 87 -2.06 2.32 21.29
N VAL A 88 -3.18 2.05 20.62
CA VAL A 88 -3.66 2.89 19.50
C VAL A 88 -4.00 4.31 19.96
N SER A 89 -4.57 4.47 21.16
CA SER A 89 -4.87 5.79 21.73
C SER A 89 -3.62 6.63 22.03
N SER A 90 -2.45 5.99 22.20
CA SER A 90 -1.18 6.67 22.44
C SER A 90 -0.54 7.29 21.19
N PHE A 91 -1.08 6.99 20.00
CA PHE A 91 -0.52 7.53 18.75
C PHE A 91 -0.61 9.05 18.71
N SER A 92 0.54 9.68 18.49
CA SER A 92 0.76 11.14 18.54
C SER A 92 1.11 11.77 17.18
N ARG A 93 1.00 11.00 16.10
CA ARG A 93 1.26 11.48 14.73
C ARG A 93 0.12 11.10 13.84
N ARG A 94 -0.23 12.03 12.94
CA ARG A 94 -1.32 11.81 11.99
C ARG A 94 -0.92 10.77 10.96
N LEU A 95 -1.82 9.80 10.76
CA LEU A 95 -1.73 8.73 9.80
C LEU A 95 -3.03 8.74 8.98
N ASN A 96 -2.89 8.99 7.68
CA ASN A 96 -4.01 8.90 6.76
C ASN A 96 -4.02 7.50 6.16
N VAL A 97 -5.16 6.81 6.22
CA VAL A 97 -5.31 5.42 5.79
C VAL A 97 -6.35 5.34 4.68
N LEU A 98 -5.91 4.99 3.47
CA LEU A 98 -6.76 4.83 2.29
C LEU A 98 -6.92 3.36 1.96
N VAL A 99 -8.15 2.87 1.92
CA VAL A 99 -8.47 1.47 1.64
C VAL A 99 -9.12 1.36 0.27
N SER A 100 -8.47 0.67 -0.66
CA SER A 100 -9.11 0.15 -1.86
C SER A 100 -9.88 -1.12 -1.49
N SER A 101 -11.21 -1.06 -1.56
CA SER A 101 -12.11 -2.10 -1.07
C SER A 101 -13.17 -2.45 -2.12
N GLY A 102 -13.82 -3.60 -1.97
CA GLY A 102 -15.07 -3.91 -2.65
C GLY A 102 -16.16 -4.21 -1.63
N ILE A 103 -17.29 -3.49 -1.66
CA ILE A 103 -18.40 -3.70 -0.72
C ILE A 103 -18.98 -5.12 -0.80
N TRP A 104 -18.84 -5.74 -1.97
CA TRP A 104 -19.22 -7.11 -2.30
C TRP A 104 -18.19 -8.18 -1.90
N CYS A 105 -16.98 -7.80 -1.48
CA CYS A 105 -15.88 -8.73 -1.26
C CYS A 105 -15.92 -9.34 0.15
N GLY A 106 -15.88 -10.67 0.22
CA GLY A 106 -15.85 -11.41 1.49
C GLY A 106 -14.65 -11.05 2.39
N ASP A 107 -13.44 -10.96 1.83
CA ASP A 107 -12.26 -10.58 2.62
C ASP A 107 -12.29 -9.10 3.07
N CYS A 108 -12.95 -8.21 2.31
CA CYS A 108 -13.19 -6.84 2.76
C CYS A 108 -14.16 -6.82 3.93
N SER A 109 -15.32 -7.48 3.80
CA SER A 109 -16.32 -7.57 4.88
C SER A 109 -15.77 -8.23 6.15
N ALA A 110 -14.77 -9.11 6.02
CA ALA A 110 -14.14 -9.80 7.13
C ALA A 110 -13.06 -8.98 7.86
N GLN A 111 -12.42 -8.00 7.21
CA GLN A 111 -11.23 -7.31 7.74
C GLN A 111 -11.40 -5.79 7.85
N CYS A 112 -12.07 -5.14 6.90
CA CYS A 112 -12.27 -3.69 6.94
C CYS A 112 -13.00 -3.18 8.19
N PRO A 113 -13.95 -3.91 8.81
CA PRO A 113 -14.50 -3.52 10.11
C PRO A 113 -13.44 -3.40 11.21
N MET A 114 -12.37 -4.20 11.16
CA MET A 114 -11.26 -4.10 12.12
C MET A 114 -10.51 -2.77 12.00
N LEU A 115 -10.29 -2.30 10.77
CA LEU A 115 -9.65 -1.02 10.49
C LEU A 115 -10.47 0.14 11.07
N ASP A 116 -11.80 0.08 10.96
CA ASP A 116 -12.70 1.07 11.52
C ASP A 116 -12.65 1.09 13.07
N HIS A 117 -12.64 -0.07 13.72
CA HIS A 117 -12.45 -0.14 15.18
C HIS A 117 -11.12 0.46 15.64
N ILE A 118 -10.04 0.21 14.91
CA ILE A 118 -8.71 0.81 15.17
C ILE A 118 -8.77 2.33 14.98
N ALA A 119 -9.31 2.82 13.86
CA ALA A 119 -9.42 4.25 13.59
C ALA A 119 -10.28 4.98 14.64
N ARG A 120 -11.40 4.40 15.07
CA ARG A 120 -12.27 4.95 16.12
C ARG A 120 -11.62 4.98 17.50
N ALA A 121 -10.58 4.18 17.75
CA ALA A 121 -9.85 4.23 19.01
C ALA A 121 -8.95 5.47 19.13
N ASN A 122 -8.58 6.10 18.01
CA ASN A 122 -7.83 7.36 18.00
C ASN A 122 -8.17 8.21 16.75
N PRO A 123 -9.36 8.84 16.69
CA PRO A 123 -9.79 9.61 15.53
C PRO A 123 -9.00 10.91 15.33
N ALA A 124 -8.23 11.36 16.33
CA ALA A 124 -7.34 12.52 16.21
C ALA A 124 -6.08 12.19 15.42
N ALA A 125 -5.53 10.98 15.59
CA ALA A 125 -4.34 10.53 14.88
C ALA A 125 -4.66 9.79 13.57
N ILE A 126 -5.75 9.03 13.52
CA ILE A 126 -6.04 8.12 12.40
C ILE A 126 -7.24 8.64 11.59
N SER A 127 -7.00 8.94 10.32
CA SER A 127 -8.06 9.27 9.36
C SER A 127 -8.24 8.13 8.37
N LEU A 128 -9.36 7.40 8.44
CA LEU A 128 -9.66 6.24 7.60
C LEU A 128 -10.67 6.60 6.49
N ARG A 129 -10.35 6.21 5.25
CA ARG A 129 -11.18 6.42 4.06
C ARG A 129 -11.19 5.18 3.17
N PHE A 130 -12.33 4.92 2.53
CA PHE A 130 -12.55 3.79 1.63
C PHE A 130 -12.90 4.27 0.23
N VAL A 131 -12.28 3.67 -0.78
CA VAL A 131 -12.64 3.84 -2.19
C VAL A 131 -13.03 2.48 -2.77
N ASP A 132 -14.04 2.47 -3.64
CA ASP A 132 -14.39 1.25 -4.36
C ASP A 132 -13.34 0.96 -5.45
N ARG A 133 -12.81 -0.25 -5.44
CA ARG A 133 -11.74 -0.69 -6.34
C ARG A 133 -12.14 -0.57 -7.82
N ASP A 134 -13.37 -0.91 -8.16
CA ASP A 134 -13.84 -0.90 -9.55
C ASP A 134 -14.20 0.53 -10.01
N ALA A 135 -14.64 1.40 -9.11
CA ALA A 135 -14.83 2.82 -9.40
C ALA A 135 -13.49 3.60 -9.51
N HIS A 136 -12.47 3.20 -8.76
CA HIS A 136 -11.14 3.82 -8.73
C HIS A 136 -10.08 2.92 -9.41
N ARG A 137 -10.38 2.49 -10.64
CA ARG A 137 -9.51 1.60 -11.43
C ARG A 137 -8.09 2.14 -11.58
N ASP A 138 -7.97 3.44 -11.81
CA ASP A 138 -6.71 4.16 -11.96
C ASP A 138 -5.80 4.04 -10.74
N LEU A 139 -6.36 3.94 -9.53
CA LEU A 139 -5.59 3.64 -8.32
C LEU A 139 -5.33 2.13 -8.23
N SER A 140 -6.37 1.31 -8.42
CA SER A 140 -6.26 -0.14 -8.24
C SER A 140 -5.22 -0.80 -9.16
N ASP A 141 -5.08 -0.29 -10.39
CA ASP A 141 -4.12 -0.79 -11.36
C ASP A 141 -2.66 -0.48 -11.00
N GLN A 142 -2.42 0.55 -10.18
CA GLN A 142 -1.09 0.91 -9.69
C GLN A 142 -0.66 0.10 -8.46
N ILE A 143 -1.61 -0.43 -7.69
CA ILE A 143 -1.36 -1.13 -6.42
C ILE A 143 -1.58 -2.65 -6.53
N LYS A 144 -1.39 -3.21 -7.73
CA LYS A 144 -1.56 -4.64 -7.98
C LYS A 144 -0.65 -5.50 -7.11
N ILE A 145 -1.23 -6.53 -6.49
CA ILE A 145 -0.52 -7.54 -5.71
C ILE A 145 -0.55 -8.86 -6.47
N CYS A 146 0.64 -9.38 -6.79
CA CYS A 146 0.80 -10.53 -7.70
C CYS A 146 0.07 -10.32 -9.04
N GLY A 147 0.11 -9.09 -9.58
CA GLY A 147 -0.57 -8.71 -10.82
C GLY A 147 -2.09 -8.55 -10.74
N GLY A 148 -2.71 -8.85 -9.59
CA GLY A 148 -4.16 -8.76 -9.40
C GLY A 148 -4.59 -7.48 -8.68
N ASN A 149 -5.78 -6.98 -9.04
CA ASN A 149 -6.45 -5.89 -8.31
C ASN A 149 -7.10 -6.44 -7.03
N ARG A 150 -6.27 -6.83 -6.06
CA ARG A 150 -6.72 -7.48 -4.82
C ARG A 150 -7.37 -6.47 -3.87
N VAL A 151 -8.35 -6.94 -3.12
CA VAL A 151 -9.05 -6.13 -2.10
C VAL A 151 -9.28 -6.96 -0.82
N PRO A 152 -9.22 -6.35 0.37
CA PRO A 152 -8.85 -4.95 0.59
C PRO A 152 -7.37 -4.68 0.24
N THR A 153 -7.00 -3.47 -0.09
CA THR A 153 -5.58 -3.06 -0.11
C THR A 153 -5.49 -1.76 0.67
N VAL A 154 -4.66 -1.75 1.71
CA VAL A 154 -4.60 -0.64 2.67
C VAL A 154 -3.32 0.14 2.44
N LEU A 155 -3.44 1.40 2.02
CA LEU A 155 -2.34 2.33 1.91
C LEU A 155 -2.25 3.17 3.18
N PHE A 156 -1.05 3.25 3.73
CA PHE A 156 -0.72 4.14 4.84
C PHE A 156 0.04 5.34 4.32
N LEU A 157 -0.43 6.52 4.70
CA LEU A 157 0.08 7.79 4.21
C LEU A 157 0.43 8.70 5.40
N SER A 158 1.43 9.55 5.21
CA SER A 158 1.79 10.57 6.20
C SER A 158 0.72 11.65 6.31
N GLU A 159 0.92 12.61 7.22
CA GLU A 159 0.06 13.80 7.31
C GLU A 159 0.02 14.63 6.02
N ASP A 160 1.03 14.50 5.15
CA ASP A 160 1.12 15.17 3.84
C ASP A 160 0.62 14.28 2.68
N PHE A 161 -0.01 13.15 2.97
CA PHE A 161 -0.42 12.12 1.99
C PHE A 161 0.75 11.43 1.26
N GLU A 162 1.98 11.56 1.73
CA GLU A 162 3.12 10.81 1.18
C GLU A 162 2.98 9.32 1.50
N PHE A 163 3.24 8.47 0.52
CA PHE A 163 3.19 7.01 0.68
C PHE A 163 4.18 6.52 1.75
N CYS A 164 3.67 5.83 2.78
CA CYS A 164 4.47 5.24 3.85
C CYS A 164 4.56 3.72 3.73
N GLY A 165 3.48 3.07 3.32
CA GLY A 165 3.41 1.62 3.23
C GLY A 165 2.10 1.10 2.68
N LEU A 166 2.09 -0.21 2.40
CA LEU A 166 0.94 -0.92 1.87
C LEU A 166 0.81 -2.27 2.57
N SER A 167 -0.40 -2.58 3.05
CA SER A 167 -0.76 -3.93 3.52
C SER A 167 -1.57 -4.67 2.46
N THR A 168 -1.34 -5.98 2.38
CA THR A 168 -1.93 -6.87 1.40
C THR A 168 -3.40 -7.21 1.70
N ASP A 169 -4.04 -7.99 0.83
CA ASP A 169 -5.48 -8.34 0.93
C ASP A 169 -5.86 -9.23 2.11
N LYS A 170 -4.88 -9.80 2.78
CA LYS A 170 -5.05 -10.65 3.94
C LYS A 170 -3.90 -10.39 4.91
N SER A 171 -4.22 -10.36 6.20
CA SER A 171 -3.22 -10.39 7.26
C SER A 171 -2.45 -11.72 7.27
N LEU A 172 -1.35 -11.78 8.00
CA LEU A 172 -0.56 -13.01 8.17
C LEU A 172 -1.39 -14.15 8.77
N SER A 173 -2.13 -13.88 9.84
CA SER A 173 -2.99 -14.85 10.52
C SER A 173 -4.08 -15.38 9.61
N ARG A 174 -4.70 -14.50 8.81
CA ARG A 174 -5.68 -14.86 7.78
C ARG A 174 -5.08 -15.76 6.69
N LEU A 175 -3.87 -15.43 6.22
CA LEU A 175 -3.14 -16.25 5.25
C LEU A 175 -2.78 -17.64 5.80
N ARG A 176 -2.34 -17.72 7.07
CA ARG A 176 -2.06 -19.00 7.74
C ARG A 176 -3.31 -19.87 7.84
N ALA A 177 -4.43 -19.28 8.26
CA ALA A 177 -5.70 -20.00 8.36
C ALA A 177 -6.20 -20.49 6.99
N LEU A 178 -6.03 -19.69 5.92
CA LEU A 178 -6.35 -20.11 4.56
C LEU A 178 -5.42 -21.23 4.08
N ALA A 179 -4.11 -21.09 4.31
CA ALA A 179 -3.12 -22.06 3.90
C ALA A 179 -3.32 -23.42 4.61
N ALA A 180 -3.69 -23.42 5.90
CA ALA A 180 -4.06 -24.64 6.64
C ALA A 180 -5.26 -25.37 6.01
N LYS A 181 -6.25 -24.61 5.54
CA LYS A 181 -7.45 -25.15 4.89
C LYS A 181 -7.19 -25.64 3.47
N SER A 182 -6.29 -24.99 2.74
CA SER A 182 -6.15 -25.16 1.27
C SER A 182 -4.94 -25.98 0.82
N LEU A 183 -3.83 -26.01 1.56
CA LEU A 183 -2.58 -26.64 1.09
C LEU A 183 -2.41 -28.12 1.50
N GLY A 184 -3.31 -28.65 2.34
CA GLY A 184 -3.36 -30.06 2.72
C GLY A 184 -2.13 -30.55 3.48
N ALA A 185 -2.07 -31.86 3.77
CA ALA A 185 -0.99 -32.48 4.55
C ALA A 185 0.38 -32.48 3.84
N SER A 186 0.41 -32.27 2.51
CA SER A 186 1.62 -32.32 1.69
C SER A 186 2.44 -31.03 1.71
N CYS A 187 1.88 -29.95 2.26
CA CYS A 187 2.57 -28.67 2.42
C CYS A 187 2.47 -28.29 3.90
N PRO A 188 3.40 -28.76 4.77
CA PRO A 188 3.40 -28.33 6.15
C PRO A 188 3.56 -26.81 6.14
N LEU A 189 2.61 -26.11 6.77
CA LEU A 189 2.77 -24.68 6.99
C LEU A 189 4.13 -24.43 7.63
N PRO A 190 4.89 -23.40 7.22
CA PRO A 190 6.19 -23.11 7.80
C PRO A 190 6.06 -22.86 9.30
N GLY A 191 6.29 -23.88 10.13
CA GLY A 191 6.47 -23.88 11.59
C GLY A 191 5.42 -23.16 12.47
N ALA A 192 4.43 -22.48 11.89
CA ALA A 192 3.52 -21.60 12.59
C ALA A 192 2.14 -22.22 12.63
N GLU A 193 1.64 -22.44 13.84
CA GLU A 193 0.29 -22.93 14.08
C GLU A 193 -0.75 -21.91 13.60
N SER A 194 -1.88 -22.41 13.11
CA SER A 194 -3.04 -21.55 12.87
C SER A 194 -3.60 -21.08 14.22
N PRO A 195 -3.91 -19.79 14.38
CA PRO A 195 -4.43 -19.29 15.64
C PRO A 195 -5.78 -19.94 15.97
N ALA A 196 -6.00 -20.28 17.24
CA ALA A 196 -7.27 -20.84 17.71
C ALA A 196 -8.44 -19.86 17.50
N ASP A 197 -8.17 -18.55 17.64
CA ASP A 197 -9.08 -17.46 17.29
C ASP A 197 -8.51 -16.67 16.10
N GLU A 198 -8.97 -17.02 14.89
CA GLU A 198 -8.58 -16.36 13.65
C GLU A 198 -8.96 -14.86 13.65
N LEU A 199 -10.09 -14.49 14.25
CA LEU A 199 -10.58 -13.11 14.26
C LEU A 199 -9.68 -12.24 15.14
N ALA A 200 -9.39 -12.68 16.37
CA ALA A 200 -8.54 -11.95 17.31
C ALA A 200 -7.10 -11.83 16.79
N ALA A 201 -6.55 -12.89 16.20
CA ALA A 201 -5.22 -12.87 15.63
C ALA A 201 -5.13 -11.94 14.40
N THR A 202 -6.13 -11.95 13.54
CA THR A 202 -6.22 -11.02 12.39
C THR A 202 -6.33 -9.57 12.87
N LEU A 203 -7.11 -9.30 13.92
CA LEU A 203 -7.19 -7.97 14.53
C LEU A 203 -5.84 -7.53 15.10
N GLN A 204 -5.11 -8.42 15.77
CA GLN A 204 -3.77 -8.11 16.29
C GLN A 204 -2.78 -7.80 15.16
N ASP A 205 -2.83 -8.54 14.04
CA ASP A 205 -2.00 -8.22 12.87
C ASP A 205 -2.28 -6.80 12.37
N TRP A 206 -3.55 -6.39 12.29
CA TRP A 206 -3.90 -5.04 11.90
C TRP A 206 -3.41 -4.00 12.92
N VAL A 207 -3.53 -4.26 14.22
CA VAL A 207 -2.98 -3.37 15.25
C VAL A 207 -1.46 -3.21 15.07
N ASN A 208 -0.74 -4.29 14.78
CA ASN A 208 0.71 -4.27 14.54
C ASN A 208 1.05 -3.45 13.29
N ASP A 209 0.28 -3.57 12.21
CA ASP A 209 0.48 -2.77 10.99
C ASP A 209 0.30 -1.28 11.27
N PHE A 210 -0.74 -0.90 12.02
CA PHE A 210 -0.97 0.50 12.41
C PHE A 210 0.14 1.04 13.32
N GLU A 211 0.59 0.26 14.31
CA GLU A 211 1.71 0.62 15.18
C GLU A 211 2.99 0.82 14.37
N LYS A 212 3.31 -0.13 13.49
CA LYS A 212 4.49 -0.06 12.61
C LYS A 212 4.46 1.23 11.77
N MET A 213 3.32 1.58 11.20
CA MET A 213 3.18 2.76 10.35
C MET A 213 3.21 4.05 11.17
N HIS A 214 2.61 4.06 12.37
CA HIS A 214 2.73 5.18 13.31
C HIS A 214 4.18 5.42 13.72
N LEU A 215 4.92 4.37 14.11
CA LEU A 215 6.33 4.47 14.47
C LEU A 215 7.18 4.97 13.29
N LEU A 216 6.89 4.50 12.07
CA LEU A 216 7.56 4.96 10.86
C LEU A 216 7.40 6.48 10.68
N VAL A 217 6.19 7.02 10.76
CA VAL A 217 5.97 8.47 10.61
C VAL A 217 6.49 9.26 11.83
N ARG A 218 6.46 8.67 13.02
CA ARG A 218 6.97 9.27 14.27
C ARG A 218 8.49 9.41 14.26
N LEU A 219 9.19 8.47 13.64
CA LEU A 219 10.65 8.44 13.54
C LEU A 219 11.20 9.06 12.25
N SER A 220 10.34 9.49 11.32
CA SER A 220 10.74 10.16 10.08
C SER A 220 11.49 11.47 10.36
N PRO A 221 12.74 11.66 9.89
CA PRO A 221 13.50 12.89 10.11
C PRO A 221 12.79 14.16 9.66
N LYS A 222 12.14 14.10 8.48
CA LYS A 222 11.36 15.22 7.92
C LYS A 222 10.24 15.64 8.88
N LEU A 223 9.49 14.68 9.42
CA LEU A 223 8.36 14.95 10.29
C LEU A 223 8.83 15.36 11.70
N ARG A 224 9.87 14.73 12.21
CA ARG A 224 10.51 15.12 13.48
C ARG A 224 10.98 16.58 13.47
N GLN A 225 11.65 17.00 12.39
CA GLN A 225 12.04 18.40 12.21
C GLN A 225 10.83 19.34 12.20
N ARG A 226 9.74 18.98 11.52
CA ARG A 226 8.50 19.77 11.48
C ARG A 226 7.84 19.90 12.86
N HIS A 227 7.78 18.81 13.61
CA HIS A 227 7.10 18.73 14.91
C HIS A 227 8.01 19.14 16.08
N GLY A 228 9.29 19.39 15.83
CA GLY A 228 10.24 19.91 16.82
C GLY A 228 10.77 18.88 17.83
N ASP A 229 11.01 17.63 17.42
CA ASP A 229 11.54 16.57 18.30
C ASP A 229 12.64 15.67 17.73
#